data_AF-A0A493TFN9-F1
#
_entry.id   AF-A0A493TFN9-F1
#
_cell.length_a   1.000
_cell.length_b   1.000
_cell.length_c   1.000
_cell.angle_alpha   90.00
_cell.angle_beta   90.00
_cell.angle_gamma   90.00
#
_symmetry.space_group_name_H-M   'P 1'
#
loop_
_entity.id
_entity.type
_entity.pdbx_description
1 polymer ?
#
loop_
_entity_poly.entity_id
_entity_poly.type
_entity_poly.pdbx_seq_one_letter_code
_entity_poly.pdbx_strand_id
1 'polypeptide(L)'
;MVYYSVFSLLHLASVMFNFPDQATVKKVVYSLPRVGVGTSYGLPQARRISLATPRQLYKSSNMTQRWQRREISNFEYLMFLNTIAGRTYNDLNQYPVFPWVLTNYESEELDLTLPGNFRDLSKPIGALNPKRAVFYAERYETWEDDQTPPYHYNTHYSTSTSTLAWLVRIEPFTTFFLNANDGKFDHPDRTFSSVARSWRNSQRDTSDVKVTYTLNELICIFIYGILFLVETKNILYVISLHSVH
;
A
#
# COMPACT_ATOMS: atom_id res chain seq x y z
N MET A 1 -15.29 -16.24 -3.29
CA MET A 1 -15.34 -14.84 -2.79
C MET A 1 -15.08 -14.91 -1.29
N VAL A 2 -14.02 -14.28 -0.80
CA VAL A 2 -13.65 -14.33 0.62
C VAL A 2 -14.22 -13.09 1.32
N TYR A 3 -14.84 -13.26 2.49
CA TYR A 3 -15.62 -12.20 3.14
C TYR A 3 -14.93 -11.72 4.40
N TYR A 4 -14.16 -10.65 4.23
CA TYR A 4 -13.38 -10.06 5.30
C TYR A 4 -14.15 -8.98 6.05
N SER A 5 -13.90 -8.88 7.35
CA SER A 5 -14.36 -7.77 8.19
C SER A 5 -13.24 -7.34 9.12
N VAL A 6 -12.93 -6.05 9.12
CA VAL A 6 -11.93 -5.43 9.99
C VAL A 6 -12.64 -4.73 11.14
N PHE A 7 -12.21 -5.00 12.37
CA PHE A 7 -12.71 -4.36 13.57
C PHE A 7 -11.59 -3.52 14.20
N SER A 8 -11.81 -2.21 14.30
CA SER A 8 -10.89 -1.28 14.95
C SER A 8 -11.25 -1.10 16.42
N LEU A 9 -10.24 -1.15 17.30
CA LEU A 9 -10.35 -0.98 18.74
C LEU A 9 -9.95 0.45 19.14
N LEU A 10 -10.29 0.84 20.38
CA LEU A 10 -10.06 2.19 20.92
C LEU A 10 -8.58 2.63 20.96
N HIS A 11 -7.63 1.69 20.89
CA HIS A 11 -6.19 1.95 20.91
C HIS A 11 -5.52 1.85 19.53
N LEU A 12 -6.24 2.16 18.44
CA LEU A 12 -5.77 2.07 17.05
C LEU A 12 -5.37 0.66 16.58
N ALA A 13 -5.42 -0.35 17.45
CA ALA A 13 -5.32 -1.76 17.08
C ALA A 13 -6.53 -2.16 16.23
N SER A 14 -6.32 -3.06 15.27
CA SER A 14 -7.42 -3.66 14.50
C SER A 14 -7.20 -5.15 14.34
N VAL A 15 -8.29 -5.91 14.23
CA VAL A 15 -8.25 -7.35 13.97
C VAL A 15 -9.17 -7.65 12.80
N MET A 16 -8.73 -8.54 11.92
CA MET A 16 -9.46 -8.94 10.71
C MET A 16 -9.91 -10.39 10.84
N PHE A 17 -11.18 -10.64 10.53
CA PHE A 17 -11.73 -11.99 10.47
C PHE A 17 -12.24 -12.30 9.07
N ASN A 18 -12.13 -13.57 8.70
CA ASN A 18 -12.73 -14.11 7.49
C ASN A 18 -13.89 -15.03 7.87
N PHE A 19 -14.97 -14.98 7.10
CA PHE A 19 -16.16 -15.79 7.29
C PHE A 19 -16.53 -16.58 6.03
N PRO A 20 -17.20 -17.74 6.16
CA PRO A 20 -17.57 -18.59 5.01
C PRO A 20 -18.49 -17.90 4.00
N ASP A 21 -19.35 -16.99 4.47
CA ASP A 21 -20.38 -16.35 3.65
C ASP A 21 -20.82 -14.97 4.18
N GLN A 22 -21.47 -14.17 3.32
CA GLN A 22 -21.99 -12.84 3.66
C GLN A 22 -23.12 -12.87 4.69
N ALA A 23 -23.90 -13.94 4.76
CA ALA A 23 -24.97 -14.04 5.74
C ALA A 23 -24.39 -14.15 7.16
N THR A 24 -23.27 -14.86 7.31
CA THR A 24 -22.50 -14.95 8.55
C THR A 24 -21.91 -13.60 8.93
N VAL A 25 -21.27 -12.88 8.00
CA VAL A 25 -20.81 -11.49 8.24
C VAL A 25 -21.95 -10.61 8.74
N LYS A 26 -23.11 -10.65 8.07
CA LYS A 26 -24.29 -9.90 8.47
C LYS A 26 -24.73 -10.27 9.88
N LYS A 27 -24.84 -11.56 10.22
CA LYS A 27 -25.19 -11.99 11.60
C LYS A 27 -24.22 -11.41 12.64
N VAL A 28 -22.92 -11.49 12.39
CA VAL A 28 -21.89 -10.95 13.30
C VAL A 28 -22.02 -9.44 13.47
N VAL A 29 -22.13 -8.68 12.38
CA VAL A 29 -22.29 -7.20 12.45
C VAL A 29 -23.55 -6.80 13.22
N TYR A 30 -24.63 -7.58 13.14
CA TYR A 30 -25.86 -7.30 13.90
C TYR A 30 -25.71 -7.56 15.40
N SER A 31 -24.81 -8.43 15.80
CA SER A 31 -24.45 -8.68 17.21
C SER A 31 -23.46 -7.67 17.78
N LEU A 32 -22.78 -6.89 16.93
CA LEU A 32 -21.76 -5.93 17.35
C LEU A 32 -22.33 -4.52 17.66
N PRO A 33 -21.57 -3.69 18.39
CA PRO A 33 -21.90 -2.28 18.62
C PRO A 33 -22.13 -1.50 17.31
N ARG A 34 -23.06 -0.55 17.34
CA ARG A 34 -23.51 0.21 16.15
C ARG A 34 -22.55 1.34 15.80
N VAL A 35 -21.28 1.02 15.52
CA VAL A 35 -20.24 2.03 15.28
C VAL A 35 -20.06 2.44 13.82
N GLY A 36 -20.65 1.70 12.87
CA GLY A 36 -20.48 1.98 11.45
C GLY A 36 -19.04 1.73 11.00
N VAL A 37 -18.44 2.73 10.36
CA VAL A 37 -17.01 2.75 9.98
C VAL A 37 -16.23 3.82 10.75
N GLY A 38 -16.72 4.18 11.95
CA GLY A 38 -16.19 5.28 12.75
C GLY A 38 -16.80 6.64 12.39
N THR A 39 -16.30 7.70 13.00
CA THR A 39 -16.82 9.07 12.89
C THR A 39 -16.06 9.93 11.88
N SER A 40 -14.82 9.56 11.55
CA SER A 40 -13.88 10.39 10.79
C SER A 40 -14.28 10.62 9.32
N TYR A 41 -15.12 9.75 8.76
CA TYR A 41 -15.46 9.76 7.32
C TYR A 41 -16.78 10.47 6.98
N GLY A 42 -17.39 11.16 7.95
CA GLY A 42 -18.66 11.86 7.75
C GLY A 42 -19.81 10.94 7.36
N LEU A 43 -19.78 9.68 7.82
CA LEU A 43 -20.79 8.68 7.58
C LEU A 43 -21.60 8.40 8.87
N PRO A 44 -22.89 8.06 8.77
CA PRO A 44 -23.67 7.70 9.95
C PRO A 44 -23.12 6.47 10.68
N GLN A 45 -23.10 6.49 12.02
CA GLN A 45 -22.75 5.31 12.82
C GLN A 45 -23.90 4.31 12.86
N ALA A 46 -23.99 3.48 11.82
CA ALA A 46 -25.03 2.47 11.69
C ALA A 46 -24.48 1.17 11.12
N ARG A 47 -25.04 0.03 11.56
CA ARG A 47 -24.66 -1.32 11.07
C ARG A 47 -24.74 -1.46 9.55
N ARG A 48 -25.71 -0.78 8.92
CA ARG A 48 -25.84 -0.75 7.45
C ARG A 48 -24.60 -0.16 6.77
N ILE A 49 -23.90 0.76 7.44
CA ILE A 49 -22.67 1.38 6.93
C ILE A 49 -21.49 0.42 7.05
N SER A 50 -21.41 -0.37 8.14
CA SER A 50 -20.41 -1.45 8.26
C SER A 50 -20.57 -2.54 7.20
N LEU A 51 -21.77 -2.69 6.61
CA LEU A 51 -22.07 -3.64 5.53
C LEU A 51 -22.14 -2.99 4.15
N ALA A 52 -21.86 -1.69 4.05
CA ALA A 52 -21.94 -0.98 2.78
C ALA A 52 -20.78 -1.36 1.87
N THR A 53 -21.06 -1.46 0.58
CA THR A 53 -20.02 -1.69 -0.44
C THR A 53 -19.06 -0.50 -0.53
N PRO A 54 -17.80 -0.70 -0.99
CA PRO A 54 -16.85 0.39 -1.22
C PRO A 54 -17.45 1.57 -2.00
N ARG A 55 -18.24 1.27 -3.05
CA ARG A 55 -18.90 2.28 -3.88
C ARG A 55 -19.95 3.09 -3.10
N GLN A 56 -20.70 2.45 -2.20
CA GLN A 56 -21.68 3.13 -1.36
C GLN A 56 -21.02 4.02 -0.31
N LEU A 57 -19.94 3.53 0.32
CA LEU A 57 -19.14 4.31 1.28
C LEU A 57 -18.54 5.55 0.63
N TYR A 58 -17.92 5.39 -0.55
CA TYR A 58 -17.36 6.50 -1.32
C TYR A 58 -18.41 7.57 -1.65
N LYS A 59 -19.56 7.16 -2.20
CA LYS A 59 -20.61 8.10 -2.61
C LYS A 59 -21.27 8.85 -1.43
N SER A 60 -21.36 8.20 -0.27
CA SER A 60 -22.10 8.75 0.88
C SER A 60 -21.22 9.54 1.84
N SER A 61 -19.89 9.45 1.71
CA SER A 61 -18.93 10.14 2.55
C SER A 61 -18.74 11.60 2.10
N ASN A 62 -18.41 12.48 3.06
CA ASN A 62 -18.03 13.86 2.76
C ASN A 62 -16.52 14.06 2.54
N MET A 63 -15.71 12.98 2.59
CA MET A 63 -14.24 13.07 2.57
C MET A 63 -13.70 13.70 1.28
N THR A 64 -14.33 13.46 0.13
CA THR A 64 -13.95 14.09 -1.15
C THR A 64 -14.10 15.60 -1.11
N GLN A 65 -15.20 16.10 -0.55
CA GLN A 65 -15.45 17.55 -0.43
C GLN A 65 -14.47 18.18 0.56
N ARG A 66 -14.20 17.50 1.68
CA ARG A 66 -13.21 17.94 2.67
C ARG A 66 -11.81 18.03 2.05
N TRP A 67 -11.43 17.05 1.24
CA TRP A 67 -10.15 17.04 0.52
C TRP A 67 -10.06 18.19 -0.50
N GLN A 68 -11.11 18.40 -1.30
CA GLN A 68 -11.17 19.52 -2.27
C GLN A 68 -11.09 20.89 -1.59
N ARG A 69 -11.66 21.02 -0.38
CA ARG A 69 -11.59 22.23 0.45
C ARG A 69 -10.29 22.35 1.25
N ARG A 70 -9.36 21.38 1.11
CA ARG A 70 -8.09 21.30 1.84
C ARG A 70 -8.27 21.18 3.36
N GLU A 71 -9.41 20.69 3.81
CA GLU A 71 -9.67 20.37 5.23
C GLU A 71 -8.99 19.06 5.65
N ILE A 72 -8.60 18.22 4.68
CA ILE A 72 -7.76 17.04 4.86
C ILE A 72 -6.68 17.01 3.77
N SER A 73 -5.54 16.45 4.11
CA SER A 73 -4.38 16.31 3.23
C SER A 73 -4.58 15.23 2.15
N ASN A 74 -3.73 15.25 1.12
CA ASN A 74 -3.65 14.16 0.14
C ASN A 74 -3.41 12.80 0.79
N PHE A 75 -2.58 12.77 1.83
CA PHE A 75 -2.27 11.54 2.56
C PHE A 75 -3.51 10.96 3.25
N GLU A 76 -4.23 11.78 4.02
CA GLU A 76 -5.45 11.35 4.71
C GLU A 76 -6.53 10.90 3.72
N TYR A 77 -6.67 11.61 2.60
CA TYR A 77 -7.62 11.23 1.56
C TYR A 77 -7.25 9.90 0.88
N LEU A 78 -5.96 9.68 0.57
CA LEU A 78 -5.49 8.39 0.04
C LEU A 78 -5.65 7.25 1.06
N MET A 79 -5.43 7.50 2.35
CA MET A 79 -5.69 6.52 3.41
C MET A 79 -7.18 6.17 3.45
N PHE A 80 -8.06 7.17 3.40
CA PHE A 80 -9.51 6.95 3.32
C PHE A 80 -9.87 6.07 2.11
N LEU A 81 -9.37 6.39 0.92
CA LEU A 81 -9.64 5.61 -0.30
C LEU A 81 -9.15 4.16 -0.16
N ASN A 82 -7.97 3.95 0.41
CA ASN A 82 -7.45 2.61 0.70
C ASN A 82 -8.38 1.85 1.67
N THR A 83 -8.75 2.46 2.79
CA THR A 83 -9.60 1.83 3.80
C THR A 83 -10.96 1.42 3.22
N ILE A 84 -11.65 2.31 2.51
CA ILE A 84 -12.98 1.97 1.95
C ILE A 84 -12.90 0.98 0.80
N ALA A 85 -11.75 0.87 0.13
CA ALA A 85 -11.50 -0.14 -0.89
C ALA A 85 -11.20 -1.53 -0.29
N GLY A 86 -11.21 -1.66 1.04
CA GLY A 86 -10.94 -2.92 1.75
C GLY A 86 -9.46 -3.15 2.06
N ARG A 87 -8.58 -2.18 1.80
CA ARG A 87 -7.15 -2.30 2.11
C ARG A 87 -6.91 -2.21 3.61
N THR A 88 -5.99 -3.02 4.12
CA THR A 88 -5.74 -3.16 5.55
C THR A 88 -4.32 -3.60 5.85
N TYR A 89 -3.82 -3.23 7.03
CA TYR A 89 -2.51 -3.67 7.53
C TYR A 89 -2.53 -5.13 8.04
N ASN A 90 -3.72 -5.71 8.26
CA ASN A 90 -3.85 -7.09 8.75
C ASN A 90 -3.67 -8.16 7.67
N ASP A 91 -3.70 -7.78 6.39
CA ASP A 91 -3.49 -8.68 5.25
C ASP A 91 -2.49 -8.03 4.28
N LEU A 92 -1.27 -8.57 4.24
CA LEU A 92 -0.19 -8.04 3.40
C LEU A 92 -0.51 -8.10 1.90
N ASN A 93 -1.43 -8.97 1.47
CA ASN A 93 -1.89 -9.02 0.08
C ASN A 93 -2.81 -7.84 -0.27
N GLN A 94 -3.43 -7.23 0.73
CA GLN A 94 -4.35 -6.09 0.62
C GLN A 94 -3.79 -4.84 1.30
N TYR A 95 -2.46 -4.72 1.37
CA TYR A 95 -1.79 -3.61 2.02
C TYR A 95 -2.13 -2.26 1.34
N PRO A 96 -2.23 -1.14 2.09
CA PRO A 96 -2.49 0.18 1.53
C PRO A 96 -1.50 0.62 0.44
N VAL A 97 -2.01 1.19 -0.65
CA VAL A 97 -1.23 1.54 -1.85
C VAL A 97 -1.11 3.05 -2.00
N PHE A 98 0.10 3.51 -2.32
CA PHE A 98 0.43 4.91 -2.59
C PHE A 98 1.14 5.04 -3.95
N PRO A 99 0.92 6.15 -4.67
CA PRO A 99 1.62 6.36 -5.94
C PRO A 99 3.07 6.78 -5.68
N TRP A 100 3.97 6.39 -6.59
CA TRP A 100 5.20 7.15 -6.80
C TRP A 100 4.83 8.59 -7.19
N VAL A 101 5.46 9.57 -6.55
CA VAL A 101 5.22 11.01 -6.79
C VAL A 101 6.43 11.66 -7.44
N LEU A 102 7.63 11.38 -6.94
CA LEU A 102 8.87 11.92 -7.47
C LEU A 102 9.47 10.98 -8.52
N THR A 103 10.24 11.55 -9.44
CA THR A 103 10.94 10.82 -10.50
C THR A 103 12.46 10.99 -10.41
N ASN A 104 12.93 12.03 -9.71
CA ASN A 104 14.32 12.36 -9.55
C ASN A 104 14.82 11.94 -8.16
N TYR A 105 15.70 10.94 -8.15
CA TYR A 105 16.34 10.39 -6.95
C TYR A 105 17.88 10.40 -7.08
N GLU A 106 18.41 11.16 -8.04
CA GLU A 106 19.84 11.18 -8.37
C GLU A 106 20.47 12.56 -8.15
N SER A 107 19.67 13.64 -8.24
CA SER A 107 20.16 15.00 -7.98
C SER A 107 20.41 15.23 -6.48
N GLU A 108 21.47 15.98 -6.16
CA GLU A 108 21.78 16.38 -4.79
C GLU A 108 20.72 17.34 -4.23
N GLU A 109 20.16 18.19 -5.09
CA GLU A 109 19.05 19.09 -4.75
C GLU A 109 17.80 18.71 -5.54
N LEU A 110 16.64 18.80 -4.86
CA LEU A 110 15.33 18.49 -5.43
C LEU A 110 14.46 19.73 -5.47
N ASP A 111 14.35 20.34 -6.66
CA ASP A 111 13.45 21.46 -6.91
C ASP A 111 12.00 20.98 -7.08
N LEU A 112 11.16 21.26 -6.06
CA LEU A 112 9.74 20.90 -6.07
C LEU A 112 8.87 21.83 -6.94
N THR A 113 9.46 22.85 -7.56
CA THR A 113 8.77 23.71 -8.54
C THR A 113 8.93 23.21 -9.97
N LEU A 114 9.94 22.36 -10.24
CA LEU A 114 10.21 21.80 -11.55
C LEU A 114 9.25 20.63 -11.87
N PRO A 115 8.36 20.75 -12.89
CA PRO A 115 7.40 19.70 -13.21
C PRO A 115 8.05 18.35 -13.58
N GLY A 116 9.27 18.39 -14.13
CA GLY A 116 10.03 17.20 -14.52
C GLY A 116 10.43 16.28 -13.34
N ASN A 117 10.42 16.81 -12.12
CA ASN A 117 10.70 16.03 -10.91
C ASN A 117 9.47 15.22 -10.42
N PHE A 118 8.31 15.40 -11.04
CA PHE A 118 7.07 14.73 -10.66
C PHE A 118 6.63 13.69 -11.69
N ARG A 119 6.08 12.59 -11.17
CA ARG A 119 5.52 11.52 -11.98
C ARG A 119 4.22 11.98 -12.62
N ASP A 120 4.03 11.60 -13.89
CA ASP A 120 2.71 11.69 -14.51
C ASP A 120 1.72 10.74 -13.80
N LEU A 121 0.91 11.32 -12.92
CA LEU A 121 -0.08 10.58 -12.11
C LEU A 121 -1.28 10.09 -12.95
N SER A 122 -1.45 10.55 -14.19
CA SER A 122 -2.51 10.07 -15.09
C SER A 122 -2.22 8.69 -15.66
N LYS A 123 -0.97 8.24 -15.60
CA LYS A 123 -0.51 6.97 -16.18
C LYS A 123 -0.19 5.93 -15.10
N PRO A 124 -0.39 4.63 -15.37
CA PRO A 124 0.18 3.56 -14.54
C PRO A 124 1.70 3.49 -14.70
N ILE A 125 2.40 2.84 -13.74
CA ILE A 125 3.87 2.70 -13.76
C ILE A 125 4.36 2.09 -15.07
N GLY A 126 3.69 1.03 -15.56
CA GLY A 126 4.05 0.35 -16.79
C GLY A 126 4.06 1.24 -18.04
N ALA A 127 3.27 2.33 -18.04
CA ALA A 127 3.10 3.23 -19.17
C ALA A 127 3.99 4.49 -19.13
N LEU A 128 4.81 4.67 -18.08
CA LEU A 128 5.69 5.83 -17.95
C LEU A 128 6.86 5.80 -18.93
N ASN A 129 7.46 4.62 -19.12
CA ASN A 129 8.53 4.41 -20.08
C ASN A 129 7.93 4.06 -21.44
N PRO A 130 8.09 4.90 -22.49
CA PRO A 130 7.45 4.68 -23.79
C PRO A 130 7.84 3.34 -24.43
N LYS A 131 9.11 2.93 -24.33
CA LYS A 131 9.57 1.65 -24.88
C LYS A 131 8.86 0.47 -24.24
N ARG A 132 8.63 0.56 -22.93
CA ARG A 132 7.94 -0.48 -22.16
C ARG A 132 6.43 -0.46 -22.38
N ALA A 133 5.85 0.73 -22.56
CA ALA A 133 4.44 0.90 -22.89
C ALA A 133 4.10 0.19 -24.21
N VAL A 134 4.94 0.35 -25.25
CA VAL A 134 4.79 -0.36 -26.53
C VAL A 134 4.83 -1.88 -26.33
N PHE A 135 5.82 -2.39 -25.60
CA PHE A 135 5.92 -3.82 -25.29
C PHE A 135 4.68 -4.38 -24.57
N TYR A 136 4.08 -3.62 -23.66
CA TYR A 136 2.85 -4.06 -22.97
C TYR A 136 1.62 -3.97 -23.86
N ALA A 137 1.54 -2.98 -24.75
CA ALA A 137 0.46 -2.85 -25.72
C ALA A 137 0.51 -4.00 -26.73
N GLU A 138 1.69 -4.29 -27.30
CA GLU A 138 1.89 -5.41 -28.22
C GLU A 138 1.48 -6.74 -27.58
N ARG A 139 1.92 -7.03 -26.35
CA ARG A 139 1.48 -8.23 -25.62
C ARG A 139 -0.04 -8.34 -25.52
N TYR A 140 -0.71 -7.24 -25.22
CA TYR A 140 -2.16 -7.22 -25.05
C TYR A 140 -2.88 -7.46 -26.38
N GLU A 141 -2.37 -6.87 -27.46
CA GLU A 141 -2.95 -6.94 -28.80
C GLU A 141 -2.74 -8.31 -29.47
N THR A 142 -1.58 -8.94 -29.26
CA THR A 142 -1.24 -10.24 -29.85
C THR A 142 -1.61 -11.42 -28.94
N TRP A 143 -2.57 -11.24 -28.04
CA TRP A 143 -2.95 -12.25 -27.06
C TRP A 143 -3.80 -13.35 -27.70
N GLU A 144 -3.29 -14.59 -27.72
CA GLU A 144 -3.92 -15.73 -28.41
C GLU A 144 -4.49 -16.82 -27.46
N ASP A 145 -4.43 -16.62 -26.14
CA ASP A 145 -4.96 -17.59 -25.16
C ASP A 145 -6.45 -17.35 -24.89
N ASP A 146 -7.29 -18.31 -25.32
CA ASP A 146 -8.74 -18.30 -25.14
C ASP A 146 -9.19 -18.55 -23.68
N GLN A 147 -8.33 -19.11 -22.83
CA GLN A 147 -8.68 -19.40 -21.43
C GLN A 147 -8.47 -18.19 -20.51
N THR A 148 -7.55 -17.31 -20.88
CA THR A 148 -7.16 -16.16 -20.05
C THR A 148 -7.45 -14.86 -20.79
N PRO A 149 -8.18 -13.91 -20.19
CA PRO A 149 -8.39 -12.59 -20.81
C PRO A 149 -7.05 -11.88 -21.07
N PRO A 150 -6.93 -11.08 -22.16
CA PRO A 150 -5.73 -10.29 -22.43
C PRO A 150 -5.38 -9.35 -21.28
N TYR A 151 -4.09 -9.18 -21.01
CA TYR A 151 -3.58 -8.29 -19.96
C TYR A 151 -2.27 -7.62 -20.36
N HIS A 152 -2.04 -6.43 -19.80
CA HIS A 152 -0.81 -5.68 -20.03
C HIS A 152 0.32 -6.16 -19.12
N TYR A 153 0.01 -6.44 -17.84
CA TYR A 153 1.00 -6.71 -16.80
C TYR A 153 0.82 -8.11 -16.23
N ASN A 154 1.90 -8.88 -16.22
CA ASN A 154 1.96 -10.19 -15.56
C ASN A 154 2.17 -10.10 -14.04
N THR A 155 2.47 -8.90 -13.55
CA THR A 155 2.73 -8.64 -12.14
C THR A 155 1.79 -7.57 -11.61
N HIS A 156 1.43 -7.72 -10.34
CA HIS A 156 0.54 -6.78 -9.66
C HIS A 156 1.36 -5.70 -8.94
N TYR A 157 0.86 -4.47 -8.92
CA TYR A 157 1.54 -3.35 -8.27
C TYR A 157 1.65 -3.51 -6.75
N SER A 158 0.78 -4.31 -6.15
CA SER A 158 0.70 -4.55 -4.70
C SER A 158 0.67 -6.04 -4.40
N THR A 159 1.73 -6.57 -3.78
CA THR A 159 1.79 -7.98 -3.34
C THR A 159 2.35 -8.06 -1.92
N SER A 160 2.05 -9.14 -1.20
CA SER A 160 2.64 -9.41 0.12
C SER A 160 4.16 -9.46 0.05
N THR A 161 4.73 -10.10 -0.98
CA THR A 161 6.18 -10.12 -1.23
C THR A 161 6.76 -8.71 -1.38
N SER A 162 6.08 -7.83 -2.13
CA SER A 162 6.53 -6.45 -2.30
C SER A 162 6.47 -5.69 -0.97
N THR A 163 5.38 -5.82 -0.21
CA THR A 163 5.25 -5.24 1.12
C THR A 163 6.38 -5.69 2.05
N LEU A 164 6.65 -7.01 2.12
CA LEU A 164 7.74 -7.55 2.95
C LEU A 164 9.11 -7.06 2.48
N ALA A 165 9.35 -6.96 1.18
CA ALA A 165 10.62 -6.45 0.64
C ALA A 165 10.87 -4.99 1.03
N TRP A 166 9.83 -4.14 1.05
CA TRP A 166 9.95 -2.75 1.49
C TRP A 166 10.19 -2.63 3.00
N LEU A 167 9.60 -3.52 3.80
CA LEU A 167 9.61 -3.47 5.26
C LEU A 167 10.62 -4.43 5.91
N VAL A 168 11.49 -5.07 5.14
CA VAL A 168 12.43 -6.11 5.57
C VAL A 168 13.38 -5.70 6.71
N ARG A 169 13.47 -4.41 7.03
CA ARG A 169 14.30 -3.86 8.11
C ARG A 169 13.51 -3.52 9.39
N ILE A 170 12.21 -3.84 9.43
CA ILE A 170 11.30 -3.54 10.53
C ILE A 170 10.71 -4.87 11.02
N GLU A 171 10.81 -5.17 12.31
CA GLU A 171 10.08 -6.29 12.88
C GLU A 171 8.59 -5.95 13.04
N PRO A 172 7.65 -6.91 12.85
CA PRO A 172 7.88 -8.34 12.60
C PRO A 172 8.09 -8.73 11.11
N PHE A 173 8.20 -7.76 10.21
CA PHE A 173 8.27 -8.02 8.76
C PHE A 173 9.57 -8.70 8.35
N THR A 174 10.69 -8.43 9.03
CA THR A 174 11.94 -9.19 8.87
C THR A 174 11.70 -10.67 9.14
N THR A 175 11.08 -11.01 10.27
CA THR A 175 10.74 -12.40 10.63
C THR A 175 9.83 -13.03 9.58
N PHE A 176 8.79 -12.31 9.12
CA PHE A 176 7.90 -12.81 8.06
C PHE A 176 8.62 -13.02 6.73
N PHE A 177 9.52 -12.12 6.36
CA PHE A 177 10.34 -12.23 5.16
C PHE A 177 11.26 -13.46 5.22
N LEU A 178 11.93 -13.69 6.35
CA LEU A 178 12.77 -14.88 6.54
C LEU A 178 11.94 -16.17 6.45
N ASN A 179 10.80 -16.22 7.13
CA ASN A 179 9.91 -17.38 7.08
C ASN A 179 9.40 -17.69 5.66
N ALA A 180 9.15 -16.65 4.86
CA ALA A 180 8.74 -16.81 3.47
C ALA A 180 9.90 -17.24 2.53
N ASN A 181 11.15 -17.12 2.97
CA ASN A 181 12.36 -17.39 2.19
C ASN A 181 13.26 -18.46 2.86
N ASP A 182 12.65 -19.52 3.41
CA ASP A 182 13.37 -20.66 4.02
C ASP A 182 14.41 -20.27 5.08
N GLY A 183 14.09 -19.25 5.89
CA GLY A 183 14.93 -18.75 6.98
C GLY A 183 16.13 -17.92 6.51
N LYS A 184 16.18 -17.52 5.23
CA LYS A 184 17.30 -16.77 4.65
C LYS A 184 16.86 -15.42 4.12
N PHE A 185 17.78 -14.46 4.16
CA PHE A 185 17.62 -13.25 3.38
C PHE A 185 17.78 -13.55 1.89
N ASP A 186 17.08 -12.76 1.07
CA ASP A 186 17.21 -12.85 -0.37
C ASP A 186 18.58 -12.29 -0.82
N HIS A 187 18.96 -12.58 -2.06
CA HIS A 187 20.20 -12.10 -2.64
C HIS A 187 20.30 -10.57 -2.48
N PRO A 188 21.45 -10.01 -2.04
CA PRO A 188 21.60 -8.57 -1.79
C PRO A 188 21.18 -7.68 -2.96
N ASP A 189 21.35 -8.18 -4.20
CA ASP A 189 20.92 -7.47 -5.41
C ASP A 189 19.42 -7.41 -5.66
N ARG A 190 18.64 -8.25 -4.99
CA ARG A 190 17.17 -8.30 -5.07
C ARG A 190 16.51 -7.66 -3.86
N THR A 191 17.20 -7.64 -2.72
CA THR A 191 16.73 -7.00 -1.50
C THR A 191 16.69 -5.47 -1.66
N PHE A 192 15.71 -4.83 -1.03
CA PHE A 192 15.60 -3.38 -1.02
C PHE A 192 16.85 -2.73 -0.42
N SER A 193 17.54 -1.94 -1.24
CA SER A 193 18.81 -1.29 -0.89
C SER A 193 18.81 0.22 -1.14
N SER A 194 18.07 0.71 -2.15
CA SER A 194 18.05 2.13 -2.52
C SER A 194 16.73 2.52 -3.17
N VAL A 195 16.20 3.69 -2.80
CA VAL A 195 14.99 4.26 -3.42
C VAL A 195 15.22 4.57 -4.90
N ALA A 196 16.38 5.13 -5.25
CA ALA A 196 16.75 5.39 -6.65
C ALA A 196 16.83 4.09 -7.47
N ARG A 197 17.41 3.02 -6.89
CA ARG A 197 17.44 1.69 -7.54
C ARG A 197 16.03 1.13 -7.72
N SER A 198 15.18 1.18 -6.69
CA SER A 198 13.79 0.71 -6.76
C SER A 198 12.98 1.47 -7.82
N TRP A 199 13.11 2.81 -7.87
CA TRP A 199 12.48 3.62 -8.90
C TRP A 199 12.97 3.21 -10.30
N ARG A 200 14.29 3.12 -10.50
CA ARG A 200 14.88 2.72 -11.79
C ARG A 200 14.43 1.33 -12.22
N ASN A 201 14.36 0.37 -11.31
CA ASN A 201 13.88 -0.99 -11.57
C ASN A 201 12.40 -0.95 -12.01
N SER A 202 11.56 -0.19 -11.29
CA SER A 202 10.14 0.00 -11.62
C SER A 202 9.91 0.64 -12.99
N GLN A 203 10.93 1.26 -13.61
CA GLN A 203 10.88 1.86 -14.95
C GLN A 203 11.47 0.96 -16.06
N ARG A 204 12.32 0.00 -15.71
CA ARG A 204 13.12 -0.78 -16.68
C ARG A 204 12.75 -2.25 -16.73
N ASP A 205 12.49 -2.87 -15.58
CA ASP A 205 12.13 -4.28 -15.51
C ASP A 205 10.68 -4.45 -16.02
N THR A 206 10.48 -5.35 -16.98
CA THR A 206 9.16 -5.68 -17.52
C THR A 206 8.30 -6.47 -16.55
N SER A 207 8.91 -7.03 -15.51
CA SER A 207 8.24 -7.74 -14.42
C SER A 207 8.04 -6.86 -13.17
N ASP A 208 8.56 -5.63 -13.15
CA ASP A 208 8.42 -4.71 -12.00
C ASP A 208 7.58 -3.47 -12.35
N VAL A 209 6.30 -3.54 -11.97
CA VAL A 209 5.35 -2.42 -11.99
C VAL A 209 4.92 -2.01 -10.58
N LYS A 210 5.74 -2.32 -9.56
CA LYS A 210 5.42 -2.08 -8.15
C LYS A 210 5.24 -0.59 -7.87
N VAL A 211 4.25 -0.31 -7.02
CA VAL A 211 4.04 1.03 -6.46
C VAL A 211 4.74 1.17 -5.10
N THR A 212 4.75 2.36 -4.54
CA THR A 212 5.28 2.58 -3.19
C THR A 212 4.23 2.21 -2.15
N TYR A 213 4.72 1.89 -0.96
CA TYR A 213 3.89 1.74 0.22
C TYR A 213 4.09 2.97 1.12
N THR A 214 3.07 3.24 1.94
CA THR A 214 2.82 4.48 2.68
C THR A 214 4.02 5.37 2.99
N LEU A 215 3.83 6.66 2.71
CA LEU A 215 4.64 7.77 3.22
C LEU A 215 4.84 7.70 4.73
N ASN A 216 3.93 7.18 5.56
CA ASN A 216 4.16 7.08 7.01
C ASN A 216 5.23 6.05 7.40
N GLU A 217 5.36 4.94 6.66
CA GLU A 217 6.45 3.98 6.90
C GLU A 217 7.72 4.40 6.16
N LEU A 218 7.59 5.04 5.00
CA LEU A 218 8.71 5.78 4.40
C LEU A 218 9.14 6.95 5.29
N ILE A 219 8.27 7.60 6.05
CA ILE A 219 8.56 8.65 7.06
C ILE A 219 9.15 8.01 8.32
N CYS A 220 8.75 6.80 8.71
CA CYS A 220 9.55 6.01 9.66
C CYS A 220 10.95 5.70 9.09
N ILE A 221 11.08 5.50 7.78
CA ILE A 221 12.37 5.34 7.09
C ILE A 221 13.11 6.69 6.88
N PHE A 222 12.42 7.83 6.76
CA PHE A 222 12.97 9.14 6.35
C PHE A 222 13.06 10.15 7.51
N ILE A 223 12.08 10.24 8.41
CA ILE A 223 12.06 11.12 9.60
C ILE A 223 12.74 10.46 10.81
N TYR A 224 12.53 9.17 11.07
CA TYR A 224 13.42 8.42 11.98
C TYR A 224 14.73 7.98 11.26
N GLY A 225 14.86 8.38 10.00
CA GLY A 225 15.91 8.06 9.04
C GLY A 225 17.29 8.67 9.26
N ILE A 226 17.53 9.39 10.36
CA ILE A 226 18.92 9.69 10.77
C ILE A 226 19.58 8.47 11.43
N LEU A 227 18.80 7.48 11.89
CA LEU A 227 19.35 6.18 12.35
C LEU A 227 19.30 5.07 11.28
N PHE A 228 18.54 5.24 10.19
CA PHE A 228 18.16 4.12 9.30
C PHE A 228 19.08 3.89 8.10
N LEU A 229 19.86 4.92 7.69
CA LEU A 229 20.91 4.78 6.67
C LEU A 229 22.29 4.49 7.25
N VAL A 230 22.41 4.40 8.58
CA VAL A 230 23.66 4.02 9.21
C VAL A 230 23.73 2.51 9.26
N GLU A 231 24.65 1.95 8.48
CA GLU A 231 25.13 0.58 8.69
C GLU A 231 25.87 0.52 10.03
N THR A 232 25.13 0.44 11.13
CA THR A 232 25.73 0.06 12.41
C THR A 232 26.04 -1.43 12.30
N LYS A 233 27.30 -1.70 11.99
CA LYS A 233 27.94 -3.00 11.90
C LYS A 233 27.29 -4.05 12.81
N ASN A 234 26.86 -5.12 12.16
CA ASN A 234 26.33 -6.36 12.72
C ASN A 234 24.92 -6.30 13.32
N ILE A 235 24.11 -7.17 12.74
CA ILE A 235 22.78 -7.64 13.14
C ILE A 235 22.57 -7.61 14.66
N LEU A 236 21.34 -7.20 15.04
CA LEU A 236 20.69 -7.18 16.36
C LEU A 236 20.93 -5.93 17.23
N TYR A 237 19.99 -4.98 17.17
CA TYR A 237 19.44 -4.36 18.38
C TYR A 237 17.93 -4.21 18.23
N VAL A 238 17.18 -4.98 19.03
CA VAL A 238 15.82 -4.63 19.43
C VAL A 238 15.94 -3.39 20.30
N ILE A 239 15.69 -2.20 19.74
CA ILE A 239 15.52 -1.01 20.55
C ILE A 239 14.03 -0.95 20.93
N SER A 240 13.70 -1.58 22.06
CA SER A 240 12.47 -1.29 22.79
C SER A 240 12.60 0.14 23.35
N LEU A 241 11.92 1.10 22.72
CA LEU A 241 11.66 2.39 23.37
C LEU A 241 10.34 2.25 24.12
N HIS A 242 10.42 1.85 25.39
CA HIS A 242 9.42 2.26 26.36
C HIS A 242 9.55 3.78 26.53
N SER A 243 8.50 4.52 26.15
CA SER A 243 8.36 5.88 26.64
C SER A 243 7.92 5.80 28.10
N VAL A 244 8.86 6.07 28.99
CA VAL A 244 8.58 6.47 30.37
C VAL A 244 8.26 7.97 30.32
N HIS A 245 7.15 8.32 30.96
CA HIS A 245 6.48 9.62 31.12
C HIS A 245 5.45 9.99 30.06
#